data_AF-A0AAU7CE33-F1
#
_entry.id   AF-A0AAU7CE33-F1
#
_cell.length_a   1.000
_cell.length_b   1.000
_cell.length_c   1.000
_cell.angle_alpha   90.00
_cell.angle_beta   90.00
_cell.angle_gamma   90.00
#
_symmetry.space_group_name_H-M   'P 1'
#
loop_
_entity.id
_entity.type
_entity.pdbx_description
1 polymer ?
#
loop_
_entity_poly.entity_id
_entity_poly.type
_entity_poly.pdbx_seq_one_letter_code
_entity_poly.pdbx_strand_id
1 'polypeptide(L)'
;MTFDKFFEQATKTPPYPYQRRLATAPELAELVRVPTGAGKTAAAVLGWLWRRHFADEVVRRATPRRLVYCLPMRVLVDQSIREAKKWLGNLKFHDTRISILMGGAEKDEWFLEPERSAILIGTQDMLLSRALNRGYAASRFHWPIDFGLLNNDCLWVFDEPQLMGNGVATSAQLAGLRASLGTVAPCSSLWMSATLEPAWLDTVDFAGWRRGSSLELEADDYDPKRPLHKRMTAKKTLEPLGVMATKDGKEVAQQVIKRHIPGTQTLVVLNTVARAKMSTSRLLKISLRRKPFSSSTRNFVNSSEKN
;
A
#
# COMPACT_ATOMS: atom_id res chain seq x y z
N MET A 1 9.83 23.57 -13.34
CA MET A 1 9.06 23.07 -12.17
C MET A 1 10.00 22.20 -11.34
N THR A 2 9.93 22.18 -10.01
CA THR A 2 10.76 21.30 -9.15
C THR A 2 9.92 20.16 -8.58
N PHE A 3 10.55 19.05 -8.18
CA PHE A 3 9.85 17.92 -7.57
C PHE A 3 9.11 18.33 -6.29
N ASP A 4 9.72 19.19 -5.47
CA ASP A 4 9.11 19.70 -4.25
C ASP A 4 7.79 20.43 -4.51
N LYS A 5 7.77 21.35 -5.49
CA LYS A 5 6.54 22.07 -5.84
C LYS A 5 5.48 21.14 -6.43
N PHE A 6 5.90 20.17 -7.24
CA PHE A 6 5.02 19.13 -7.78
C PHE A 6 4.39 18.29 -6.67
N PHE A 7 5.21 17.81 -5.74
CA PHE A 7 4.77 16.99 -4.63
C PHE A 7 3.86 17.75 -3.65
N GLU A 8 4.20 19.01 -3.36
CA GLU A 8 3.38 19.87 -2.51
C GLU A 8 2.04 20.23 -3.16
N GLN A 9 2.00 20.45 -4.47
CA GLN A 9 0.74 20.62 -5.19
C GLN A 9 -0.17 19.40 -5.01
N ALA A 10 0.39 18.19 -5.14
CA ALA A 10 -0.33 16.93 -5.03
C ALA A 10 -0.81 16.63 -3.60
N THR A 11 0.06 16.82 -2.60
CA THR A 11 -0.16 16.32 -1.22
C THR A 11 -0.54 17.41 -0.21
N LYS A 12 -0.34 18.69 -0.56
CA LYS A 12 -0.41 19.88 0.33
C LYS A 12 0.66 19.91 1.42
N THR A 13 1.71 19.10 1.27
CA THR A 13 2.86 19.04 2.17
C THR A 13 4.15 18.87 1.36
N PRO A 14 5.30 19.38 1.82
CA PRO A 14 6.57 19.13 1.13
C PRO A 14 6.97 17.64 1.20
N PRO A 15 7.75 17.14 0.22
CA PRO A 15 8.24 15.77 0.28
C PRO A 15 9.25 15.57 1.41
N TYR A 16 9.32 14.35 1.93
CA TYR A 16 10.46 13.91 2.74
C TYR A 16 11.72 13.79 1.86
N PRO A 17 12.92 13.98 2.42
CA PRO A 17 14.15 13.95 1.65
C PRO A 17 14.35 12.64 0.87
N TYR A 18 14.06 11.49 1.49
CA TYR A 18 14.13 10.19 0.81
C TYR A 18 13.19 10.09 -0.41
N GLN A 19 12.01 10.73 -0.36
CA GLN A 19 11.05 10.75 -1.47
C GLN A 19 11.60 11.57 -2.63
N ARG A 20 12.29 12.69 -2.33
CA ARG A 20 13.01 13.47 -3.33
C ARG A 20 14.14 12.66 -3.94
N ARG A 21 15.00 12.04 -3.10
CA ARG A 21 16.10 11.18 -3.57
C ARG A 21 15.60 10.08 -4.51
N LEU A 22 14.52 9.38 -4.15
CA LEU A 22 13.91 8.35 -4.99
C LEU A 22 13.41 8.89 -6.34
N ALA A 23 12.73 10.05 -6.34
CA ALA A 23 12.15 10.61 -7.54
C ALA A 23 13.19 11.20 -8.51
N THR A 24 14.27 11.78 -7.99
CA THR A 24 15.26 12.52 -8.79
C THR A 24 16.57 11.77 -9.04
N ALA A 25 16.76 10.58 -8.47
CA ALA A 25 17.93 9.76 -8.77
C ALA A 25 17.98 9.39 -10.26
N PRO A 26 19.16 9.31 -10.89
CA PRO A 26 19.26 8.88 -12.29
C PRO A 26 18.69 7.47 -12.48
N GLU A 27 19.04 6.55 -11.57
CA GLU A 27 18.51 5.20 -11.54
C GLU A 27 17.55 4.99 -10.36
N LEU A 28 16.55 4.14 -10.58
CA LEU A 28 15.64 3.74 -9.50
C LEU A 28 16.32 2.68 -8.61
N ALA A 29 16.24 2.86 -7.30
CA ALA A 29 16.64 1.86 -6.34
C ALA A 29 15.86 0.55 -6.54
N GLU A 30 16.49 -0.57 -6.22
CA GLU A 30 15.85 -1.88 -6.23
C GLU A 30 15.01 -2.10 -4.96
N LEU A 31 15.53 -1.64 -3.82
CA LEU A 31 14.87 -1.74 -2.52
C LEU A 31 14.74 -0.36 -1.86
N VAL A 32 13.54 0.00 -1.41
CA VAL A 32 13.32 1.13 -0.50
C VAL A 32 13.00 0.57 0.89
N ARG A 33 13.96 0.69 1.81
CA ARG A 33 13.83 0.24 3.20
C ARG A 33 13.49 1.43 4.08
N VAL A 34 12.20 1.70 4.25
CA VAL A 34 11.70 2.79 5.09
C VAL A 34 10.52 2.33 5.95
N PRO A 35 10.40 2.85 7.18
CA PRO A 35 9.38 2.44 8.14
C PRO A 35 7.95 2.72 7.65
N THR A 36 6.98 2.01 8.25
CA THR A 36 5.57 2.28 8.02
C THR A 36 5.22 3.73 8.41
N GLY A 37 4.32 4.34 7.65
CA GLY A 37 3.95 5.75 7.88
C GLY A 37 4.97 6.79 7.40
N ALA A 38 6.06 6.38 6.73
CA ALA A 38 7.00 7.30 6.08
C ALA A 38 6.47 7.89 4.76
N GLY A 39 5.36 7.37 4.21
CA GLY A 39 4.77 7.86 2.96
C GLY A 39 5.28 7.15 1.70
N LYS A 40 5.51 5.83 1.78
CA LYS A 40 5.95 4.97 0.66
C LYS A 40 5.05 5.07 -0.58
N THR A 41 3.73 5.07 -0.39
CA THR A 41 2.76 5.21 -1.49
C THR A 41 2.95 6.51 -2.25
N ALA A 42 3.15 7.64 -1.56
CA ALA A 42 3.41 8.92 -2.20
C ALA A 42 4.77 8.91 -2.91
N ALA A 43 5.80 8.31 -2.30
CA ALA A 43 7.12 8.17 -2.90
C ALA A 43 7.05 7.43 -4.25
N ALA A 44 6.36 6.30 -4.30
CA ALA A 44 6.23 5.49 -5.50
C ALA A 44 5.36 6.16 -6.58
N VAL A 45 4.14 6.59 -6.23
CA VAL A 45 3.20 7.13 -7.21
C VAL A 45 3.65 8.49 -7.74
N LEU A 46 4.00 9.43 -6.86
CA LEU A 46 4.43 10.76 -7.26
C LEU A 46 5.86 10.74 -7.84
N GLY A 47 6.72 9.85 -7.35
CA GLY A 47 8.02 9.62 -7.95
C GLY A 47 7.91 9.10 -9.37
N TRP A 48 7.07 8.09 -9.64
CA TRP A 48 6.84 7.60 -11.00
C TRP A 48 6.25 8.70 -11.91
N LEU A 49 5.23 9.44 -11.47
CA LEU A 49 4.66 10.55 -12.24
C LEU A 49 5.72 11.61 -12.58
N TRP A 50 6.54 11.99 -11.60
CA TRP A 50 7.64 12.93 -11.81
C TRP A 50 8.62 12.41 -12.87
N ARG A 51 9.11 11.19 -12.68
CA ARG A 51 10.07 10.54 -13.58
C ARG A 51 9.52 10.39 -14.99
N ARG A 52 8.22 10.13 -15.14
CA ARG A 52 7.57 9.91 -16.43
C ARG A 52 7.32 11.19 -17.21
N HIS A 53 7.03 12.31 -16.53
CA HIS A 53 6.54 13.54 -17.17
C HIS A 53 7.50 14.74 -17.06
N PHE A 54 8.31 14.84 -16.01
CA PHE A 54 9.06 16.07 -15.69
C PHE A 54 10.56 15.90 -15.49
N ALA A 55 11.05 14.67 -15.30
CA ALA A 55 12.49 14.41 -15.24
C ALA A 55 13.17 14.70 -16.60
N ASP A 56 14.51 14.62 -16.62
CA ASP A 56 15.27 14.75 -17.86
C ASP A 56 14.87 13.67 -18.89
N GLU A 57 15.30 13.87 -20.14
CA GLU A 57 14.92 13.00 -21.24
C GLU A 57 15.38 11.54 -21.06
N VAL A 58 16.56 11.32 -20.48
CA VAL A 58 17.11 9.97 -20.26
C VAL A 58 16.25 9.22 -19.25
N VAL A 59 15.97 9.85 -18.10
CA VAL A 59 15.10 9.28 -17.06
C VAL A 59 13.69 9.07 -17.59
N ARG A 60 13.11 10.00 -18.35
CA ARG A 60 11.77 9.86 -18.93
C ARG A 60 11.68 8.69 -19.90
N ARG A 61 12.69 8.48 -20.75
CA ARG A 61 12.74 7.34 -21.69
C ARG A 61 12.93 6.00 -20.98
N ALA A 62 13.71 5.98 -19.91
CA ALA A 62 13.89 4.80 -19.07
C ALA A 62 12.69 4.50 -18.16
N THR A 63 11.81 5.48 -17.92
CA THR A 63 10.66 5.33 -17.04
C THR A 63 9.46 4.76 -17.79
N PRO A 64 8.95 3.58 -17.39
CA PRO A 64 7.88 2.91 -18.12
C PRO A 64 6.54 3.65 -18.05
N ARG A 65 5.66 3.42 -19.04
CA ARG A 65 4.32 4.03 -19.11
C ARG A 65 3.34 3.50 -18.07
N ARG A 66 3.59 2.33 -17.50
CA ARG A 66 2.67 1.73 -16.51
C ARG A 66 3.34 1.57 -15.16
N LEU A 67 2.72 2.13 -14.12
CA LEU A 67 3.05 1.83 -12.74
C LEU A 67 2.15 0.69 -12.27
N VAL A 68 2.74 -0.48 -11.99
CA VAL A 68 2.04 -1.63 -11.43
C VAL A 68 2.28 -1.66 -9.92
N TYR A 69 1.30 -1.18 -9.16
CA TYR A 69 1.36 -1.08 -7.71
C TYR A 69 0.70 -2.30 -7.05
N CYS A 70 1.54 -3.24 -6.65
CA CYS A 70 1.17 -4.54 -6.12
C CYS A 70 1.14 -4.53 -4.59
N LEU A 71 0.00 -4.96 -4.02
CA LEU A 71 -0.29 -4.91 -2.60
C LEU A 71 -0.73 -6.28 -2.04
N PRO A 72 -0.39 -6.61 -0.79
CA PRO A 72 -0.71 -7.91 -0.21
C PRO A 72 -2.19 -8.07 0.13
N MET A 73 -2.91 -6.97 0.39
CA MET A 73 -4.27 -7.01 0.95
C MET A 73 -5.17 -5.90 0.39
N ARG A 74 -6.48 -6.21 0.28
CA ARG A 74 -7.54 -5.32 -0.22
C ARG A 74 -7.60 -3.95 0.44
N VAL A 75 -7.49 -3.88 1.76
CA VAL A 75 -7.61 -2.60 2.50
C VAL A 75 -6.55 -1.59 2.05
N LEU A 76 -5.34 -2.08 1.74
CA LEU A 76 -4.26 -1.23 1.25
C LEU A 76 -4.51 -0.77 -0.20
N VAL A 77 -5.15 -1.61 -1.02
CA VAL A 77 -5.54 -1.26 -2.40
C VAL A 77 -6.52 -0.09 -2.37
N ASP A 78 -7.59 -0.22 -1.58
CA ASP A 78 -8.61 0.83 -1.45
C ASP A 78 -8.02 2.16 -0.97
N GLN A 79 -7.09 2.10 0.00
CA GLN A 79 -6.37 3.29 0.48
C GLN A 79 -5.50 3.92 -0.61
N SER A 80 -4.71 3.11 -1.32
CA SER A 80 -3.80 3.58 -2.35
C SER A 80 -4.55 4.22 -3.53
N ILE A 81 -5.70 3.67 -3.91
CA ILE A 81 -6.57 4.25 -4.94
C ILE A 81 -7.10 5.62 -4.53
N ARG A 82 -7.58 5.77 -3.28
CA ARG A 82 -8.09 7.06 -2.79
C ARG A 82 -7.02 8.13 -2.85
N GLU A 83 -5.80 7.82 -2.39
CA GLU A 83 -4.69 8.76 -2.43
C GLU A 83 -4.23 9.06 -3.86
N ALA A 84 -4.08 8.06 -4.72
CA ALA A 84 -3.70 8.27 -6.12
C ALA A 84 -4.71 9.14 -6.87
N LYS A 85 -6.02 8.88 -6.73
CA LYS A 85 -7.07 9.72 -7.34
C LYS A 85 -7.02 11.16 -6.82
N LYS A 86 -6.86 11.34 -5.51
CA LYS A 86 -6.71 12.67 -4.90
C LYS A 86 -5.51 13.42 -5.46
N TRP A 87 -4.37 12.76 -5.59
CA TRP A 87 -3.15 13.38 -6.12
C TRP A 87 -3.26 13.73 -7.60
N LEU A 88 -3.77 12.85 -8.45
CA LEU A 88 -4.00 13.16 -9.86
C LEU A 88 -4.99 14.33 -10.03
N GLY A 89 -6.04 14.37 -9.21
CA GLY A 89 -6.99 15.49 -9.20
C GLY A 89 -6.32 16.82 -8.82
N ASN A 90 -5.51 16.83 -7.76
CA ASN A 90 -4.76 18.01 -7.33
C ASN A 90 -3.72 18.48 -8.36
N LEU A 91 -3.15 17.55 -9.12
CA LEU A 91 -2.19 17.79 -10.19
C LEU A 91 -2.84 18.16 -11.53
N LYS A 92 -4.15 17.94 -11.68
CA LYS A 92 -4.89 18.05 -12.95
C LYS A 92 -4.33 17.12 -14.04
N PHE A 93 -3.89 15.93 -13.64
CA PHE A 93 -3.40 14.90 -14.55
C PHE A 93 -4.57 14.07 -15.07
N HIS A 94 -5.17 14.52 -16.18
CA HIS A 94 -6.32 13.85 -16.78
C HIS A 94 -5.93 12.71 -17.74
N ASP A 95 -4.70 12.74 -18.26
CA ASP A 95 -4.22 11.76 -19.25
C ASP A 95 -3.63 10.48 -18.62
N THR A 96 -3.56 10.41 -17.28
CA THR A 96 -3.09 9.22 -16.56
C THR A 96 -4.28 8.44 -16.01
N ARG A 97 -4.48 7.22 -16.50
CA ARG A 97 -5.57 6.34 -16.05
C ARG A 97 -5.20 5.67 -14.73
N ILE A 98 -6.18 5.51 -13.82
CA ILE A 98 -6.05 4.62 -12.65
C ILE A 98 -6.96 3.41 -12.88
N SER A 99 -6.37 2.23 -12.81
CA SER A 99 -7.10 0.97 -13.00
C SER A 99 -6.92 0.04 -11.81
N ILE A 100 -7.99 -0.67 -11.46
CA ILE A 100 -8.07 -1.47 -10.23
C ILE A 100 -8.12 -2.94 -10.58
N LEU A 101 -7.14 -3.71 -10.09
CA LEU A 101 -7.05 -5.15 -10.31
C LEU A 101 -7.24 -5.88 -8.98
N MET A 102 -8.50 -6.04 -8.57
CA MET A 102 -8.87 -6.65 -7.28
C MET A 102 -10.15 -7.48 -7.39
N GLY A 103 -10.23 -8.57 -6.62
CA GLY A 103 -11.42 -9.41 -6.57
C GLY A 103 -12.67 -8.64 -6.14
N GLY A 104 -13.74 -8.74 -6.93
CA GLY A 104 -15.00 -8.03 -6.70
C GLY A 104 -14.95 -6.53 -6.99
N ALA A 105 -13.91 -6.04 -7.67
CA ALA A 105 -13.97 -4.74 -8.36
C ALA A 105 -14.67 -4.90 -9.73
N GLU A 106 -15.20 -3.80 -10.26
CA GLU A 106 -15.72 -3.77 -11.63
C GLU A 106 -14.61 -4.12 -12.62
N LYS A 107 -14.98 -4.77 -13.73
CA LYS A 107 -14.03 -5.11 -14.79
C LYS A 107 -13.58 -3.81 -15.45
N ASP A 108 -12.27 -3.60 -15.44
CA ASP A 108 -11.65 -2.44 -16.05
C ASP A 108 -10.85 -2.88 -17.29
N GLU A 109 -11.09 -2.24 -18.42
CA GLU A 109 -10.48 -2.56 -19.72
C GLU A 109 -9.20 -1.74 -19.95
N TRP A 110 -8.32 -1.75 -18.96
CA TRP A 110 -7.05 -1.00 -18.97
C TRP A 110 -6.12 -1.38 -20.13
N PHE A 111 -6.32 -2.56 -20.72
CA PHE A 111 -5.55 -3.09 -21.83
C PHE A 111 -5.92 -2.49 -23.21
N LEU A 112 -7.00 -1.71 -23.31
CA LEU A 112 -7.45 -1.13 -24.58
C LEU A 112 -6.62 0.08 -25.03
N GLU A 113 -5.95 0.75 -24.09
CA GLU A 113 -5.15 1.96 -24.35
C GLU A 113 -3.70 1.78 -23.85
N PRO A 114 -2.96 0.77 -24.33
CA PRO A 114 -1.62 0.43 -23.82
C PRO A 114 -0.58 1.52 -24.05
N GLU A 115 -0.84 2.46 -24.97
CA GLU A 115 -0.01 3.63 -25.25
C GLU A 115 -0.14 4.74 -24.21
N ARG A 116 -1.23 4.76 -23.43
CA ARG A 116 -1.47 5.76 -22.39
C ARG A 116 -0.72 5.41 -21.11
N SER A 117 -0.40 6.45 -20.35
CA SER A 117 0.20 6.25 -19.03
C SER A 117 -0.86 5.79 -18.05
N ALA A 118 -0.57 4.76 -17.25
CA ALA A 118 -1.55 4.20 -16.33
C ALA A 118 -0.93 3.74 -15.00
N ILE A 119 -1.71 3.87 -13.93
CA ILE A 119 -1.41 3.35 -12.61
C ILE A 119 -2.36 2.17 -12.35
N LEU A 120 -1.81 0.96 -12.38
CA LEU A 120 -2.52 -0.28 -12.11
C LEU A 120 -2.33 -0.62 -10.63
N ILE A 121 -3.38 -0.52 -9.81
CA ILE A 121 -3.32 -0.82 -8.38
C ILE A 121 -4.10 -2.10 -8.13
N GLY A 122 -3.46 -3.11 -7.54
CA GLY A 122 -4.10 -4.40 -7.38
C GLY A 122 -3.52 -5.26 -6.26
N THR A 123 -4.24 -6.34 -5.96
CA THR A 123 -3.75 -7.35 -5.03
C THR A 123 -2.71 -8.24 -5.71
N GLN A 124 -1.80 -8.80 -4.91
CA GLN A 124 -0.78 -9.74 -5.38
C GLN A 124 -1.37 -10.88 -6.21
N ASP A 125 -2.49 -11.48 -5.79
CA ASP A 125 -3.09 -12.61 -6.50
C ASP A 125 -3.60 -12.17 -7.88
N MET A 126 -4.15 -10.97 -8.00
CA MET A 126 -4.66 -10.46 -9.27
C MET A 126 -3.52 -10.09 -10.22
N LEU A 127 -2.48 -9.43 -9.71
CA LEU A 127 -1.40 -8.91 -10.54
C LEU A 127 -0.37 -10.00 -10.90
N LEU A 128 0.10 -10.77 -9.92
CA LEU A 128 1.13 -11.80 -10.16
C LEU A 128 0.59 -12.93 -11.02
N SER A 129 -0.65 -13.38 -10.80
CA SER A 129 -1.23 -14.46 -11.63
C SER A 129 -1.32 -14.07 -13.11
N ARG A 130 -1.63 -12.79 -13.39
CA ARG A 130 -1.65 -12.23 -14.75
C ARG A 130 -0.25 -12.13 -15.34
N ALA A 131 0.72 -11.67 -14.54
CA ALA A 131 2.13 -11.65 -14.93
C ALA A 131 2.72 -13.06 -15.18
N LEU A 132 2.08 -14.12 -14.66
CA LEU A 132 2.41 -15.53 -14.87
C LEU A 132 1.60 -16.21 -16.00
N ASN A 133 0.88 -15.44 -16.81
CA ASN A 133 0.03 -15.97 -17.90
C ASN A 133 -1.07 -16.94 -17.40
N ARG A 134 -1.54 -16.73 -16.17
CA ARG A 134 -2.59 -17.52 -15.50
C ARG A 134 -3.54 -16.60 -14.72
N GLY A 135 -3.96 -15.52 -15.37
CA GLY A 135 -4.72 -14.43 -14.75
C GLY A 135 -5.92 -14.91 -13.92
N TYR A 136 -5.88 -14.64 -12.61
CA TYR A 136 -6.96 -14.98 -11.68
C TYR A 136 -8.21 -14.17 -12.04
N ALA A 137 -9.35 -14.87 -12.10
CA ALA A 137 -10.63 -14.33 -12.56
C ALA A 137 -10.60 -13.69 -13.97
N ALA A 138 -9.62 -14.07 -14.81
CA ALA A 138 -9.53 -13.67 -16.21
C ALA A 138 -9.81 -14.86 -17.15
N SER A 139 -10.39 -14.56 -18.33
CA SER A 139 -10.56 -15.56 -19.39
C SER A 139 -9.20 -16.05 -19.89
N ARG A 140 -9.10 -17.33 -20.27
CA ARG A 140 -7.87 -17.91 -20.84
C ARG A 140 -7.41 -17.20 -22.11
N PHE A 141 -8.34 -16.67 -22.89
CA PHE A 141 -8.06 -15.87 -24.09
C PHE A 141 -7.42 -14.51 -23.76
N HIS A 142 -7.58 -14.03 -22.52
CA HIS A 142 -7.04 -12.75 -22.08
C HIS A 142 -5.65 -12.89 -21.44
N TRP A 143 -5.27 -14.09 -20.98
CA TRP A 143 -4.00 -14.30 -20.31
C TRP A 143 -2.79 -13.83 -21.12
N PRO A 144 -2.69 -14.07 -22.45
CA PRO A 144 -1.55 -13.58 -23.22
C PRO A 144 -1.46 -12.05 -23.28
N ILE A 145 -2.61 -11.37 -23.29
CA ILE A 145 -2.70 -9.90 -23.32
C ILE A 145 -2.18 -9.33 -21.98
N ASP A 146 -2.76 -9.81 -20.88
CA ASP A 146 -2.36 -9.46 -19.53
C ASP A 146 -0.86 -9.73 -19.30
N PHE A 147 -0.40 -10.93 -19.70
CA PHE A 147 1.00 -11.34 -19.57
C PHE A 147 1.95 -10.43 -20.36
N GLY A 148 1.62 -10.14 -21.62
CA GLY A 148 2.43 -9.28 -22.48
C GLY A 148 2.52 -7.86 -21.93
N LEU A 149 1.39 -7.27 -21.55
CA LEU A 149 1.37 -5.90 -21.03
C LEU A 149 2.03 -5.81 -19.65
N LEU A 150 1.81 -6.76 -18.74
CA LEU A 150 2.37 -6.69 -17.39
C LEU A 150 3.87 -7.02 -17.31
N ASN A 151 4.45 -7.63 -18.34
CA ASN A 151 5.89 -7.91 -18.39
C ASN A 151 6.68 -6.93 -19.28
N ASN A 152 6.05 -5.95 -19.93
CA ASN A 152 6.70 -4.97 -20.81
C ASN A 152 6.22 -3.55 -20.51
N ASP A 153 7.12 -2.56 -20.53
CA ASP A 153 6.78 -1.15 -20.28
C ASP A 153 6.09 -0.92 -18.91
N CYS A 154 6.58 -1.63 -17.87
CA CYS A 154 6.05 -1.59 -16.50
C CYS A 154 7.13 -1.25 -15.47
N LEU A 155 6.84 -0.30 -14.58
CA LEU A 155 7.49 -0.23 -13.27
C LEU A 155 6.62 -0.98 -12.26
N TRP A 156 7.10 -2.12 -11.80
CA TRP A 156 6.49 -2.86 -10.69
C TRP A 156 6.92 -2.29 -9.35
N VAL A 157 5.95 -2.01 -8.51
CA VAL A 157 6.16 -1.63 -7.11
C VAL A 157 5.49 -2.67 -6.24
N PHE A 158 6.28 -3.40 -5.46
CA PHE A 158 5.80 -4.35 -4.47
C PHE A 158 5.85 -3.69 -3.09
N ASP A 159 4.70 -3.28 -2.58
CA ASP A 159 4.60 -2.58 -1.29
C ASP A 159 4.18 -3.55 -0.17
N GLU A 160 4.89 -3.50 0.95
CA GLU A 160 4.81 -4.48 2.04
C GLU A 160 5.02 -5.95 1.60
N PRO A 161 6.12 -6.25 0.85
CA PRO A 161 6.40 -7.61 0.40
C PRO A 161 6.49 -8.61 1.54
N GLN A 162 6.88 -8.19 2.75
CA GLN A 162 6.89 -9.07 3.93
C GLN A 162 5.51 -9.66 4.29
N LEU A 163 4.43 -9.13 3.74
CA LEU A 163 3.06 -9.65 3.91
C LEU A 163 2.56 -10.44 2.68
N MET A 164 3.40 -10.63 1.66
CA MET A 164 3.03 -11.30 0.40
C MET A 164 3.28 -12.82 0.41
N GLY A 165 3.96 -13.36 1.43
CA GLY A 165 4.30 -14.79 1.46
C GLY A 165 5.04 -15.22 0.19
N ASN A 166 4.50 -16.19 -0.56
CA ASN A 166 5.09 -16.66 -1.83
C ASN A 166 5.20 -15.56 -2.90
N GLY A 167 4.39 -14.50 -2.81
CA GLY A 167 4.44 -13.38 -3.74
C GLY A 167 5.80 -12.67 -3.77
N VAL A 168 6.57 -12.72 -2.68
CA VAL A 168 7.95 -12.18 -2.64
C VAL A 168 8.85 -12.93 -3.60
N ALA A 169 8.96 -14.25 -3.44
CA ALA A 169 9.78 -15.08 -4.31
C ALA A 169 9.31 -14.99 -5.76
N THR A 170 8.00 -15.05 -6.01
CA THR A 170 7.43 -14.88 -7.35
C THR A 170 7.80 -13.54 -7.97
N SER A 171 7.74 -12.44 -7.21
CA SER A 171 8.11 -11.11 -7.71
C SER A 171 9.59 -11.01 -8.08
N ALA A 172 10.47 -11.61 -7.28
CA ALA A 172 11.90 -11.67 -7.55
C ALA A 172 12.20 -12.52 -8.79
N GLN A 173 11.60 -13.71 -8.90
CA GLN A 173 11.78 -14.58 -10.06
C GLN A 173 11.31 -13.92 -11.35
N LEU A 174 10.14 -13.27 -11.34
CA LEU A 174 9.66 -12.52 -12.50
C LEU A 174 10.62 -11.38 -12.90
N ALA A 175 11.20 -10.68 -11.92
CA ALA A 175 12.21 -9.66 -12.21
C ALA A 175 13.47 -10.27 -12.85
N GLY A 176 13.93 -11.41 -12.33
CA GLY A 176 15.07 -12.16 -12.87
C GLY A 176 14.83 -12.67 -14.29
N LEU A 177 13.66 -13.25 -14.55
CA LEU A 177 13.24 -13.73 -15.86
C LEU A 177 13.15 -12.59 -16.89
N ARG A 178 12.64 -11.42 -16.51
CA ARG A 178 12.64 -10.24 -17.40
C ARG A 178 14.04 -9.76 -17.75
N ALA A 179 14.97 -9.85 -16.79
CA ALA A 179 16.35 -9.48 -17.02
C ALA A 179 17.09 -10.49 -17.92
N SER A 180 16.85 -11.79 -17.72
CA SER A 180 17.51 -12.86 -18.48
C SER A 180 16.93 -13.07 -19.88
N LEU A 181 15.59 -13.03 -20.04
CA LEU A 181 14.91 -13.26 -21.31
C LEU A 181 14.77 -11.97 -22.15
N GLY A 182 14.93 -10.81 -21.51
CA GLY A 182 14.71 -9.51 -22.13
C GLY A 182 13.23 -9.13 -22.20
N THR A 183 13.00 -7.84 -22.50
CA THR A 183 11.66 -7.25 -22.65
C THR A 183 11.67 -6.28 -23.84
N VAL A 184 10.50 -6.03 -24.42
CA VAL A 184 10.35 -5.13 -25.58
C VAL A 184 10.56 -3.65 -25.20
N ALA A 185 10.25 -3.30 -23.96
CA ALA A 185 10.33 -1.95 -23.41
C ALA A 185 10.68 -2.00 -21.92
N PRO A 186 11.22 -0.91 -21.33
CA PRO A 186 11.72 -0.92 -19.96
C PRO A 186 10.76 -1.57 -18.96
N CYS A 187 11.26 -2.55 -18.22
CA CYS A 187 10.48 -3.25 -17.22
C CYS A 187 11.34 -3.47 -15.98
N SER A 188 10.96 -2.85 -14.87
CA SER A 188 11.76 -2.88 -13.63
C SER A 188 10.90 -3.15 -12.41
N SER A 189 11.53 -3.60 -11.33
CA SER A 189 10.89 -3.91 -10.06
C SER A 189 11.52 -3.07 -8.94
N LEU A 190 10.67 -2.53 -8.08
CA LEU A 190 11.01 -1.84 -6.84
C LEU A 190 10.27 -2.51 -5.69
N TRP A 191 11.01 -2.96 -4.68
CA TRP A 191 10.43 -3.48 -3.44
C TRP A 191 10.45 -2.39 -2.37
N MET A 192 9.32 -2.15 -1.71
CA MET A 192 9.22 -1.16 -0.64
C MET A 192 8.81 -1.82 0.66
N SER A 193 9.66 -1.74 1.68
CA SER A 193 9.42 -2.45 2.94
C SER A 193 9.97 -1.71 4.14
N ALA A 194 9.40 -1.98 5.31
CA ALA A 194 9.99 -1.58 6.59
C ALA A 194 10.98 -2.63 7.13
N THR A 195 10.87 -3.90 6.72
CA THR A 195 11.54 -5.04 7.39
C THR A 195 11.99 -6.14 6.43
N LEU A 196 11.96 -5.92 5.12
CA LEU A 196 12.40 -6.92 4.14
C LEU A 196 13.90 -7.12 4.26
N GLU A 197 14.33 -8.35 4.51
CA GLU A 197 15.75 -8.69 4.42
C GLU A 197 16.15 -8.95 2.97
N PRO A 198 17.33 -8.48 2.52
CA PRO A 198 17.71 -8.59 1.12
C PRO A 198 17.70 -10.06 0.66
N ALA A 199 18.12 -10.99 1.53
CA ALA A 199 18.15 -12.42 1.23
C ALA A 199 16.78 -13.02 0.85
N TRP A 200 15.66 -12.37 1.19
CA TRP A 200 14.33 -12.86 0.80
C TRP A 200 14.06 -12.75 -0.70
N LEU A 201 14.85 -11.95 -1.42
CA LEU A 201 14.79 -11.83 -2.88
C LEU A 201 15.73 -12.82 -3.59
N ASP A 202 16.54 -13.58 -2.86
CA ASP A 202 17.56 -14.47 -3.42
C ASP A 202 16.89 -15.74 -3.98
N THR A 203 16.38 -15.60 -5.20
CA THR A 203 15.79 -16.69 -5.98
C THR A 203 16.73 -17.12 -7.08
N VAL A 204 16.55 -18.34 -7.60
CA VAL A 204 17.40 -18.92 -8.66
C VAL A 204 17.51 -17.97 -9.86
N ASP A 205 16.40 -17.36 -10.26
CA ASP A 205 16.33 -16.50 -11.43
C ASP A 205 16.81 -15.06 -11.15
N PHE A 206 16.86 -14.62 -9.89
CA PHE A 206 17.14 -13.21 -9.54
C PHE A 206 18.51 -12.98 -8.89
N ALA A 207 19.10 -13.98 -8.23
CA ALA A 207 20.31 -13.78 -7.42
C ALA A 207 21.48 -13.17 -8.21
N GLY A 208 21.62 -13.53 -9.50
CA GLY A 208 22.65 -12.96 -10.39
C GLY A 208 22.33 -11.58 -10.98
N TRP A 209 21.10 -11.09 -10.82
CA TRP A 209 20.61 -9.82 -11.38
C TRP A 209 20.43 -8.73 -10.35
N ARG A 210 20.76 -9.02 -9.09
CA ARG A 210 20.66 -8.09 -8.00
C ARG A 210 21.63 -6.93 -8.21
N ARG A 211 21.09 -5.71 -8.30
CA ARG A 211 21.89 -4.47 -8.37
C ARG A 211 22.38 -4.05 -6.99
N GLY A 212 21.69 -4.49 -5.93
CA GLY A 212 22.03 -4.20 -4.55
C GLY A 212 21.78 -2.74 -4.14
N SER A 213 21.22 -1.91 -5.02
CA SER A 213 20.88 -0.53 -4.71
C SER A 213 19.70 -0.50 -3.74
N SER A 214 19.97 -0.03 -2.53
CA SER A 214 18.97 0.20 -1.50
C SER A 214 18.90 1.68 -1.16
N LEU A 215 17.69 2.15 -0.90
CA LEU A 215 17.41 3.50 -0.43
C LEU A 215 16.81 3.42 0.96
N GLU A 216 17.47 4.07 1.92
CA GLU A 216 17.08 4.12 3.31
C GLU A 216 16.86 5.58 3.76
N LEU A 217 16.36 5.76 4.98
CA LEU A 217 16.30 7.08 5.60
C LEU A 217 17.72 7.52 6.00
N GLU A 218 18.05 8.77 5.69
CA GLU A 218 19.32 9.40 6.05
C GLU A 218 19.10 10.46 7.14
N ALA A 219 20.17 11.09 7.62
CA ALA A 219 20.13 12.05 8.72
C ALA A 219 19.14 13.21 8.49
N ASP A 220 18.96 13.66 7.25
CA ASP A 220 18.06 14.76 6.91
C ASP A 220 16.57 14.38 6.96
N ASP A 221 16.23 13.10 6.84
CA ASP A 221 14.85 12.60 7.05
C ASP A 221 14.39 12.72 8.50
N TYR A 222 15.33 12.81 9.44
CA TYR A 222 15.08 12.93 10.88
C TYR A 222 15.03 14.38 11.37
N ASP A 223 14.83 15.36 10.48
CA ASP A 223 14.62 16.77 10.85
C ASP A 223 13.48 16.91 11.88
N PRO A 224 13.75 17.42 13.10
CA PRO A 224 12.75 17.60 14.16
C PRO A 224 11.54 18.46 13.77
N LYS A 225 11.67 19.31 12.75
CA LYS A 225 10.58 20.15 12.25
C LYS A 225 9.57 19.35 11.40
N ARG A 226 9.92 18.14 10.95
CA ARG A 226 9.09 17.33 10.06
C ARG A 226 8.19 16.35 10.83
N PRO A 227 6.99 16.04 10.32
CA PRO A 227 6.10 15.06 10.95
C PRO A 227 6.71 13.66 11.09
N LEU A 228 7.61 13.27 10.18
CA LEU A 228 8.29 11.97 10.22
C LEU A 228 9.12 11.80 11.50
N HIS A 229 9.86 12.83 11.91
CA HIS A 229 10.65 12.79 13.15
C HIS A 229 9.76 12.42 14.35
N LYS A 230 8.63 13.13 14.54
CA LYS A 230 7.69 12.83 15.64
C LYS A 230 7.20 11.39 15.64
N ARG A 231 6.97 10.79 14.47
CA ARG A 231 6.53 9.39 14.34
C ARG A 231 7.65 8.41 14.66
N MET A 232 8.87 8.73 14.21
CA MET A 232 10.04 7.87 14.38
C MET A 232 10.63 7.91 15.78
N THR A 233 10.54 9.06 16.48
CA THR A 233 11.04 9.23 17.84
C THR A 233 9.96 9.08 18.91
N ALA A 234 8.73 8.72 18.53
CA ALA A 234 7.64 8.45 19.46
C ALA A 234 8.02 7.30 20.41
N LYS A 235 8.05 7.58 21.71
CA LYS A 235 8.25 6.57 22.75
C LYS A 235 7.06 5.61 22.75
N LYS A 236 7.34 4.31 22.59
CA LYS A 236 6.34 3.24 22.64
C LYS A 236 6.46 2.54 23.99
N THR A 237 5.43 2.63 24.81
CA THR A 237 5.36 1.86 26.06
C THR A 237 4.78 0.49 25.76
N LEU A 238 5.51 -0.56 26.14
CA LEU A 238 5.08 -1.94 25.98
C LEU A 238 4.84 -2.54 27.36
N GLU A 239 3.62 -3.03 27.58
CA GLU A 239 3.24 -3.68 28.83
C GLU A 239 2.45 -4.96 28.54
N PRO A 240 2.71 -6.05 29.26
CA PRO A 240 1.85 -7.23 29.20
C PRO A 240 0.41 -6.87 29.56
N LEU A 241 -0.54 -7.36 28.75
CA LEU A 241 -1.97 -7.17 29.05
C LEU A 241 -2.39 -7.93 30.32
N GLY A 242 -1.63 -8.97 30.70
CA GLY A 242 -1.85 -9.78 31.91
C GLY A 242 -3.01 -10.77 31.79
N VAL A 243 -3.56 -10.97 30.59
CA VAL A 243 -4.63 -11.93 30.31
C VAL A 243 -4.32 -12.68 29.01
N MET A 244 -4.77 -13.92 28.91
CA MET A 244 -4.72 -14.68 27.67
C MET A 244 -6.06 -14.58 26.93
N ALA A 245 -6.01 -14.42 25.62
CA ALA A 245 -7.23 -14.36 24.82
C ALA A 245 -7.91 -15.75 24.73
N THR A 246 -9.00 -15.94 25.48
CA THR A 246 -9.85 -17.14 25.43
C THR A 246 -10.90 -17.04 24.32
N LYS A 247 -11.63 -18.13 24.06
CA LYS A 247 -12.72 -18.14 23.06
C LYS A 247 -13.90 -17.23 23.44
N ASP A 248 -14.15 -17.02 24.74
CA ASP A 248 -15.30 -16.23 25.21
C ASP A 248 -15.09 -14.69 25.14
N GLY A 249 -13.85 -14.24 24.95
CA GLY A 249 -13.45 -12.83 24.79
C GLY A 249 -13.66 -11.94 26.03
N LYS A 250 -14.02 -12.51 27.18
CA LYS A 250 -14.45 -11.76 28.37
C LYS A 250 -13.31 -10.99 29.02
N GLU A 251 -12.20 -11.65 29.32
CA GLU A 251 -11.06 -11.03 30.00
C GLU A 251 -10.41 -9.93 29.15
N VAL A 252 -10.27 -10.19 27.85
CA VAL A 252 -9.78 -9.19 26.88
C VAL A 252 -10.69 -7.97 26.89
N ALA A 253 -12.01 -8.15 26.79
CA ALA A 253 -12.96 -7.04 26.81
C ALA A 253 -12.89 -6.22 28.12
N GLN A 254 -12.75 -6.90 29.27
CA GLN A 254 -12.59 -6.24 30.57
C GLN A 254 -11.30 -5.42 30.64
N GLN A 255 -10.17 -5.97 30.19
CA GLN A 255 -8.89 -5.25 30.19
C GLN A 255 -8.90 -4.06 29.25
N VAL A 256 -9.49 -4.21 28.06
CA VAL A 256 -9.62 -3.11 27.09
C VAL A 256 -10.42 -1.95 27.70
N ILE A 257 -11.56 -2.23 28.34
CA ILE A 257 -12.36 -1.17 28.99
C ILE A 257 -11.64 -0.55 30.19
N LYS A 258 -10.87 -1.35 30.94
CA LYS A 258 -10.09 -0.86 32.08
C LYS A 258 -8.96 0.08 31.65
N ARG A 259 -8.31 -0.21 30.52
CA ARG A 259 -7.13 0.54 30.03
C ARG A 259 -7.47 1.61 28.99
N HIS A 260 -8.67 1.59 28.41
CA HIS A 260 -9.09 2.57 27.41
C HIS A 260 -9.14 3.98 28.01
N ILE A 261 -8.55 4.93 27.29
CA ILE A 261 -8.56 6.35 27.66
C ILE A 261 -9.64 7.06 26.84
N PRO A 262 -10.63 7.72 27.48
CA PRO A 262 -11.67 8.45 26.76
C PRO A 262 -11.11 9.47 25.76
N GLY A 263 -11.71 9.55 24.58
CA GLY A 263 -11.26 10.45 23.50
C GLY A 263 -10.07 9.92 22.70
N THR A 264 -9.53 8.73 23.02
CA THR A 264 -8.46 8.08 22.25
C THR A 264 -8.97 6.88 21.46
N GLN A 265 -8.15 6.35 20.55
CA GLN A 265 -8.44 5.11 19.85
C GLN A 265 -7.68 3.95 20.50
N THR A 266 -8.39 2.84 20.77
CA THR A 266 -7.76 1.58 21.18
C THR A 266 -7.91 0.55 20.08
N LEU A 267 -6.79 -0.01 19.63
CA LEU A 267 -6.75 -1.10 18.66
C LEU A 267 -6.52 -2.42 19.38
N VAL A 268 -7.36 -3.42 19.11
CA VAL A 268 -7.25 -4.77 19.68
C VAL A 268 -7.06 -5.76 18.55
N VAL A 269 -5.86 -6.32 18.43
CA VAL A 269 -5.52 -7.31 17.39
C VAL A 269 -5.63 -8.71 17.97
N LEU A 270 -6.45 -9.55 17.32
CA LEU A 270 -6.71 -10.93 17.72
C LEU A 270 -6.44 -11.84 16.53
N ASN A 271 -5.86 -13.00 16.79
CA ASN A 271 -5.42 -13.94 15.75
C ASN A 271 -6.55 -14.69 15.03
N THR A 272 -7.81 -14.59 15.50
CA THR A 272 -8.95 -15.24 14.85
C THR A 272 -10.18 -14.35 14.80
N VAL A 273 -10.97 -14.50 13.73
CA VAL A 273 -12.26 -13.81 13.55
C VAL A 273 -13.24 -14.15 14.67
N ALA A 274 -13.25 -15.40 15.12
CA ALA A 274 -14.12 -15.85 16.22
C ALA A 274 -13.81 -15.08 17.52
N ARG A 275 -12.54 -14.96 17.90
CA ARG A 275 -12.13 -14.19 19.08
C ARG A 275 -12.46 -12.71 18.94
N ALA A 276 -12.27 -12.13 17.75
CA ALA A 276 -12.64 -10.74 17.48
C ALA A 276 -14.13 -10.51 17.68
N LYS A 277 -15.00 -11.34 17.07
CA LYS A 277 -16.45 -11.26 17.22
C LYS A 277 -16.88 -11.38 18.69
N MET A 278 -16.34 -12.36 19.42
CA MET A 278 -16.67 -12.59 20.82
C MET A 278 -16.23 -11.45 21.72
N SER A 279 -14.99 -10.97 21.58
CA SER A 279 -14.47 -9.84 22.37
C SER A 279 -15.26 -8.57 22.11
N THR A 280 -15.60 -8.27 20.85
CA THR A 280 -16.45 -7.12 20.49
C THR A 280 -17.85 -7.23 21.10
N SER A 281 -18.48 -8.41 21.04
CA SER A 281 -19.79 -8.63 21.67
C SER A 281 -19.74 -8.39 23.19
N ARG A 282 -18.68 -8.86 23.86
CA ARG A 282 -18.47 -8.63 25.29
C ARG A 282 -18.24 -7.15 25.60
N LEU A 283 -17.42 -6.46 24.81
CA LEU A 283 -17.17 -5.02 24.93
C LEU A 283 -18.48 -4.22 24.84
N LEU A 284 -19.31 -4.49 23.84
CA LEU A 284 -20.61 -3.83 23.66
C LEU A 284 -21.51 -4.05 24.88
N LYS A 285 -21.63 -5.28 25.37
CA LYS A 285 -22.43 -5.61 26.57
C LYS A 285 -21.96 -4.88 27.83
N ILE A 286 -20.65 -4.75 28.04
CA ILE A 286 -20.10 -4.05 29.21
C ILE A 286 -20.28 -2.55 29.06
N SER A 287 -20.10 -1.98 27.86
CA SER A 287 -20.28 -0.55 27.61
C SER A 287 -21.72 -0.09 27.83
N LEU A 288 -22.71 -0.89 27.41
CA LEU A 288 -24.14 -0.60 27.60
C LEU A 288 -24.53 -0.60 29.09
N ARG A 289 -23.87 -1.42 29.91
CA ARG A 289 -24.07 -1.44 31.38
C ARG A 289 -23.43 -0.25 32.11
N ARG A 290 -22.52 0.49 31.44
CA ARG A 290 -21.77 1.62 32.03
C ARG A 290 -22.37 3.00 31.70
N LYS A 291 -23.36 3.12 30.83
CA LYS A 291 -24.14 4.37 30.73
C LYS A 291 -24.92 4.54 32.03
N PRO A 292 -24.70 5.60 32.84
CA PRO A 292 -25.58 5.89 33.95
C PRO A 292 -26.94 6.33 33.39
N PHE A 293 -28.01 5.96 34.08
CA PHE A 293 -29.27 6.69 34.02
C PHE A 293 -28.99 8.17 34.31
N SER A 294 -28.87 9.01 33.28
CA SER A 294 -29.17 10.42 33.42
C SER A 294 -30.67 10.55 33.22
N SER A 295 -31.39 10.67 34.33
CA SER A 295 -32.78 11.10 34.34
C SER A 295 -32.88 12.51 33.75
N SER A 296 -33.33 12.60 32.51
CA SER A 296 -34.15 13.73 32.06
C SER A 296 -35.23 13.19 31.15
N THR A 297 -36.36 12.87 31.76
CA THR A 297 -37.65 12.65 31.13
C THR A 297 -37.95 13.81 30.17
N ARG A 298 -38.15 13.53 28.89
CA ARG A 298 -39.25 14.10 28.10
C ARG A 298 -39.75 13.04 27.14
N ASN A 299 -40.91 12.49 27.48
CA ASN A 299 -41.78 11.72 26.61
C ASN A 299 -42.07 12.52 25.32
N PHE A 300 -42.21 11.85 24.18
CA PHE A 300 -43.50 11.73 23.49
C PHE A 300 -43.43 10.66 22.39
N VAL A 301 -44.09 9.53 22.68
CA VAL A 301 -45.06 8.80 21.85
C VAL A 301 -44.62 8.24 20.47
N ASN A 302 -44.64 6.90 20.41
CA ASN A 302 -44.88 6.08 19.22
C ASN A 302 -46.21 6.45 18.54
N SER A 303 -46.21 6.57 17.22
CA SER A 303 -47.36 6.16 16.41
C SER A 303 -46.85 5.39 15.18
N SER A 304 -47.02 4.08 15.26
CA SER A 304 -47.04 3.18 14.12
C SER A 304 -48.43 3.18 13.48
N GLU A 305 -48.53 3.32 12.17
CA GLU A 305 -49.58 2.77 11.28
C GLU A 305 -49.16 3.12 9.84
N LYS A 306 -48.76 2.14 9.00
CA LYS A 306 -49.64 1.45 8.03
C LYS A 306 -50.59 2.38 7.28
N ASN A 307 -50.15 2.87 6.14
CA ASN A 307 -50.71 2.58 4.81
C ASN A 307 -49.60 2.71 3.76
#